data_AF-A0A7K7Z2Y6-F1
#
_entry.id   AF-A0A7K7Z2Y6-F1
#
_cell.length_a   1.000
_cell.length_b   1.000
_cell.length_c   1.000
_cell.angle_alpha   90.00
_cell.angle_beta   90.00
_cell.angle_gamma   90.00
#
_symmetry.space_group_name_H-M   'P 1'
#
loop_
_entity.id
_entity.type
_entity.pdbx_description
1 polymer ?
#
loop_
_entity_poly.entity_id
_entity_poly.type
_entity_poly.pdbx_seq_one_letter_code
_entity_poly.pdbx_strand_id
1 'polypeptide(L)'
;EELLALRSAAAQLRRTALEQKERIRMDQETIRELTGKLSRCEGGLRSAPAAAGLRAAPRPGTMGHPPDEPPAVRELEEAVRTLQDRIDRIEQELPARTNGSAPTAPALARDALHTKMEQLEEQLLSKILTLQKERQAASTDRSQQQHNIEKELNSLQNRVTELEHGPLGYSPPDAFKVTIPVQNNYMYARMKKSLPELYAFTICMWLKSKALAGIGTPFSYSVPSQANEIVLLEWGSNPLELLINDKVAQLPLSLKDKAWHHVCVAWTTRDGKWSAYQDGEQRGAGENLASWHSIRPQGIIILGQEQDTLGGRFDATQAFVGELAQFGVWDHMLAPAEILGLANCTSHLQGNVIQWDDQAVEVFGGASKAGFAACEEGRKA
;
A
#
# COMPACT_ATOMS: atom_id res chain seq x y z
N GLU A 1 0.72 66.90 18.65
CA GLU A 1 0.00 65.64 18.34
C GLU A 1 0.94 64.51 17.89
N GLU A 2 1.97 64.78 17.08
CA GLU A 2 2.93 63.75 16.60
C GLU A 2 3.68 62.97 17.70
N LEU A 3 4.07 63.63 18.80
CA LEU A 3 4.80 62.97 19.90
C LEU A 3 3.94 61.96 20.68
N LEU A 4 2.62 62.14 20.68
CA LEU A 4 1.65 61.21 21.25
C LEU A 4 1.41 60.01 20.31
N ALA A 5 1.38 60.25 19.00
CA ALA A 5 1.28 59.19 18.00
C ALA A 5 2.51 58.28 17.98
N LEU A 6 3.73 58.84 18.08
CA LEU A 6 4.98 58.09 18.16
C LEU A 6 5.07 57.22 19.43
N ARG A 7 4.61 57.74 20.58
CA ARG A 7 4.56 56.95 21.83
C ARG A 7 3.55 55.81 21.75
N SER A 8 2.40 56.03 21.10
CA SER A 8 1.40 54.99 20.87
C SER A 8 1.95 53.88 19.95
N ALA A 9 2.59 54.26 18.84
CA ALA A 9 3.21 53.32 17.91
C ALA A 9 4.34 52.50 18.57
N ALA A 10 5.19 53.13 19.39
CA ALA A 10 6.23 52.43 20.13
C ALA A 10 5.66 51.45 21.17
N ALA A 11 4.54 51.80 21.83
CA ALA A 11 3.86 50.90 22.77
C ALA A 11 3.22 49.69 22.05
N GLN A 12 2.69 49.90 20.85
CA GLN A 12 2.10 48.85 20.02
C GLN A 12 3.15 47.89 19.44
N LEU A 13 4.31 48.42 19.03
CA LEU A 13 5.47 47.62 18.63
C LEU A 13 6.03 46.79 19.80
N ARG A 14 6.05 47.33 21.02
CA ARG A 14 6.46 46.56 22.21
C ARG A 14 5.50 45.42 22.53
N ARG A 15 4.18 45.61 22.40
CA ARG A 15 3.22 44.52 22.62
C ARG A 15 3.35 43.42 21.58
N THR A 16 3.43 43.79 20.31
CA THR A 16 3.59 42.81 19.23
C THR A 16 4.91 42.04 19.33
N ALA A 17 6.00 42.70 19.76
CA ALA A 17 7.26 42.01 20.04
C ALA A 17 7.16 41.01 21.21
N LEU A 18 6.41 41.35 22.27
CA LEU A 18 6.17 40.44 23.40
C LEU A 18 5.27 39.25 22.99
N GLU A 19 4.23 39.48 22.21
CA GLU A 19 3.36 38.42 21.68
C GLU A 19 4.13 37.48 20.74
N GLN A 20 5.00 38.02 19.88
CA GLN A 20 5.88 37.21 19.04
C GLN A 20 6.87 36.39 19.86
N LYS A 21 7.41 36.96 20.94
CA LYS A 21 8.32 36.24 21.85
C LYS A 21 7.63 35.05 22.53
N GLU A 22 6.41 35.21 23.03
CA GLU A 22 5.67 34.09 23.63
C GLU A 22 5.29 33.02 22.60
N ARG A 23 4.94 33.43 21.38
CA ARG A 23 4.64 32.49 20.30
C ARG A 23 5.86 31.66 19.90
N ILE A 24 7.05 32.28 19.80
CA ILE A 24 8.31 31.58 19.56
C ILE A 24 8.63 30.61 20.72
N ARG A 25 8.35 31.01 21.96
CA ARG A 25 8.56 30.14 23.14
C ARG A 25 7.69 28.89 23.07
N MET A 26 6.41 29.03 22.70
CA MET A 26 5.50 27.91 22.50
C MET A 26 5.93 27.01 21.33
N ASP A 27 6.38 27.59 20.22
CA ASP A 27 6.86 26.83 19.08
C ASP A 27 8.11 26.01 19.44
N GLN A 28 9.03 26.57 20.26
CA GLN A 28 10.20 25.84 20.77
C GLN A 28 9.84 24.67 21.69
N GLU A 29 8.83 24.82 22.55
CA GLU A 29 8.33 23.73 23.39
C GLU A 29 7.70 22.62 22.54
N THR A 30 6.92 22.99 21.52
CA THR A 30 6.29 22.05 20.59
C THR A 30 7.34 21.26 19.79
N ILE A 31 8.38 21.95 19.31
CA ILE A 31 9.50 21.31 18.60
C ILE A 31 10.23 20.32 19.52
N ARG A 32 10.49 20.66 20.79
CA ARG A 32 11.08 19.72 21.76
C ARG A 32 10.22 18.50 21.97
N GLU A 33 8.91 18.66 22.09
CA GLU A 33 8.00 17.54 22.29
C GLU A 33 7.98 16.61 21.07
N LEU A 34 7.89 17.17 19.86
CA LEU A 34 7.92 16.41 18.62
C LEU A 34 9.25 15.69 18.42
N THR A 35 10.37 16.34 18.72
CA THR A 35 11.72 15.73 18.69
C THR A 35 11.83 14.57 19.70
N GLY A 36 11.23 14.73 20.88
CA GLY A 36 11.14 13.66 21.87
C GLY A 36 10.26 12.48 21.43
N LYS A 37 9.18 12.73 20.68
CA LYS A 37 8.34 11.68 20.10
C LYS A 37 9.06 10.95 18.95
N LEU A 38 9.77 11.67 18.09
CA LEU A 38 10.52 11.11 16.97
C LEU A 38 11.63 10.17 17.45
N SER A 39 12.40 10.59 18.46
CA SER A 39 13.46 9.74 19.06
C SER A 39 12.93 8.46 19.71
N ARG A 40 11.71 8.47 20.25
CA ARG A 40 11.05 7.25 20.75
C ARG A 40 10.62 6.31 19.62
N CYS A 41 10.13 6.83 18.50
CA CYS A 41 9.84 6.03 17.31
C CYS A 41 11.12 5.40 16.73
N GLU A 42 12.22 6.14 16.68
CA GLU A 42 13.52 5.63 16.22
C GLU A 42 14.12 4.59 17.20
N GLY A 43 13.86 4.74 18.50
CA GLY A 43 14.23 3.75 19.52
C GLY A 43 13.48 2.42 19.40
N GLY A 44 12.19 2.46 19.02
CA GLY A 44 11.37 1.26 18.81
C GLY A 44 11.80 0.41 17.60
N LEU A 45 12.46 1.02 16.62
CA LEU A 45 13.04 0.34 15.45
C LEU A 45 14.35 -0.41 15.76
N ARG A 46 14.95 -0.22 16.95
CA ARG A 46 16.24 -0.83 17.34
C ARG A 46 16.13 -2.02 18.30
N SER A 47 14.92 -2.39 18.74
CA SER A 47 14.70 -3.52 19.66
C SER A 47 13.83 -4.61 19.04
N ALA A 48 14.37 -5.30 18.03
CA ALA A 48 13.87 -6.61 17.59
C ALA A 48 15.05 -7.60 17.55
N PRO A 49 14.96 -8.81 18.14
CA PRO A 49 16.06 -9.76 18.13
C PRO A 49 16.25 -10.40 16.76
N ALA A 50 17.51 -10.56 16.36
CA ALA A 50 17.94 -11.11 15.09
C ALA A 50 17.81 -12.65 15.01
N ALA A 51 17.52 -13.15 13.80
CA ALA A 51 17.94 -14.47 13.33
C ALA A 51 18.55 -14.34 11.93
N ALA A 52 19.73 -14.96 11.76
CA ALA A 52 20.68 -14.89 10.65
C ALA A 52 20.12 -15.31 9.28
N GLY A 53 20.69 -14.97 8.12
CA GLY A 53 21.93 -14.28 7.72
C GLY A 53 21.94 -14.17 6.18
N LEU A 54 22.64 -13.20 5.59
CA LEU A 54 23.85 -13.43 4.77
C LEU A 54 24.41 -12.07 4.31
N ARG A 55 25.73 -12.03 4.25
CA ARG A 55 26.62 -10.89 4.05
C ARG A 55 26.56 -10.28 2.64
N ALA A 56 26.64 -8.96 2.57
CA ALA A 56 27.67 -8.24 1.80
C ALA A 56 27.77 -6.77 2.26
N ALA A 57 28.94 -6.38 2.78
CA ALA A 57 29.41 -5.00 2.91
C ALA A 57 30.85 -4.97 2.36
N PRO A 58 31.32 -3.85 1.77
CA PRO A 58 31.94 -2.80 2.60
C PRO A 58 31.70 -1.35 2.09
N ARG A 59 31.24 -0.44 2.98
CA ARG A 59 32.00 0.70 3.58
C ARG A 59 31.82 2.06 2.83
N PRO A 60 32.18 3.22 3.42
CA PRO A 60 31.35 3.98 4.37
C PRO A 60 31.20 5.46 3.97
N GLY A 61 30.03 6.08 4.17
CA GLY A 61 29.86 7.49 3.81
C GLY A 61 28.76 8.18 4.61
N THR A 62 29.20 9.12 5.45
CA THR A 62 28.47 10.31 5.93
C THR A 62 27.16 10.08 6.67
N MET A 63 27.30 9.95 8.00
CA MET A 63 26.29 10.41 8.95
C MET A 63 25.84 11.82 8.57
N GLY A 64 24.55 11.97 8.31
CA GLY A 64 23.93 13.27 8.05
C GLY A 64 24.25 14.23 9.18
N HIS A 65 24.84 15.36 8.81
CA HIS A 65 24.95 16.53 9.66
C HIS A 65 23.55 17.03 10.05
N PRO A 66 23.38 17.66 11.22
CA PRO A 66 22.16 18.38 11.56
C PRO A 66 21.86 19.44 10.47
N PRO A 67 20.59 19.84 10.26
CA PRO A 67 20.26 20.75 9.18
C PRO A 67 20.99 22.07 9.40
N ASP A 68 21.90 22.38 8.48
CA ASP A 68 22.59 23.66 8.42
C ASP A 68 21.54 24.78 8.39
N GLU A 69 21.75 25.80 9.23
CA GLU A 69 20.96 27.02 9.20
C GLU A 69 20.96 27.60 7.77
N PRO A 70 19.83 28.13 7.27
CA PRO A 70 19.72 28.58 5.90
C PRO A 70 20.85 29.55 5.56
N PRO A 71 21.48 29.45 4.36
CA PRO A 71 22.61 30.31 3.99
C PRO A 71 22.30 31.80 4.09
N ALA A 72 21.03 32.18 3.93
CA ALA A 72 20.54 33.54 4.14
C ALA A 72 20.66 34.04 5.59
N VAL A 73 20.58 33.15 6.59
CA VAL A 73 20.77 33.50 8.02
C VAL A 73 22.25 33.75 8.30
N ARG A 74 23.15 32.93 7.73
CA ARG A 74 24.60 33.15 7.82
C ARG A 74 25.06 34.44 7.16
N GLU A 75 24.55 34.74 5.96
CA GLU A 75 24.85 36.01 5.27
C GLU A 75 24.36 37.22 6.08
N LEU A 76 23.22 37.10 6.77
CA LEU A 76 22.70 38.15 7.62
C LEU A 76 23.52 38.31 8.91
N GLU A 77 23.94 37.21 9.55
CA GLU A 77 24.82 37.26 10.73
C GLU A 77 26.19 37.87 10.41
N GLU A 78 26.75 37.56 9.24
CA GLU A 78 28.05 38.06 8.79
C GLU A 78 27.96 39.56 8.42
N ALA A 79 26.86 39.99 7.79
CA ALA A 79 26.57 41.40 7.54
C ALA A 79 26.38 42.21 8.83
N VAL A 80 25.70 41.65 9.84
CA VAL A 80 25.50 42.30 11.15
C VAL A 80 26.83 42.44 11.89
N ARG A 81 27.67 41.41 11.92
CA ARG A 81 29.02 41.50 12.54
C ARG A 81 29.89 42.55 11.85
N THR A 82 29.83 42.62 10.52
CA THR A 82 30.62 43.61 9.76
C THR A 82 30.15 45.05 10.01
N LEU A 83 28.85 45.26 10.20
CA LEU A 83 28.31 46.57 10.58
C LEU A 83 28.68 46.96 12.01
N GLN A 84 28.70 45.99 12.92
CA GLN A 84 29.07 46.22 14.32
C GLN A 84 30.55 46.63 14.46
N ASP A 85 31.44 45.94 13.74
CA ASP A 85 32.88 46.25 13.71
C ASP A 85 33.17 47.64 13.10
N ARG A 86 32.33 48.10 12.17
CA ARG A 86 32.41 49.45 11.57
C ARG A 86 31.92 50.53 12.53
N ILE A 87 30.88 50.26 13.33
CA ILE A 87 30.39 51.20 14.35
C ILE A 87 31.44 51.36 15.46
N ASP A 88 32.03 50.26 15.91
CA ASP A 88 33.08 50.28 16.95
C ASP A 88 34.35 51.01 16.49
N ARG A 89 34.72 50.90 15.21
CA ARG A 89 35.82 51.70 14.62
C ARG A 89 35.50 53.18 14.53
N ILE A 90 34.24 53.54 14.20
CA ILE A 90 33.81 54.95 14.14
C ILE A 90 33.75 55.55 15.56
N GLU A 91 33.36 54.78 16.59
CA GLU A 91 33.42 55.23 17.98
C GLU A 91 34.85 55.45 18.49
N GLN A 92 35.83 54.68 18.00
CA GLN A 92 37.25 54.88 18.32
C GLN A 92 37.90 56.07 17.60
N GLU A 93 37.31 56.58 16.52
CA GLU A 93 37.82 57.73 15.74
C GLU A 93 37.28 59.10 16.21
N LEU A 94 36.53 59.18 17.31
CA LEU A 94 36.05 60.44 17.91
C LEU A 94 36.97 60.92 19.07
N PRO A 95 37.76 62.01 18.91
CA PRO A 95 38.52 62.59 20.00
C PRO A 95 37.61 63.36 20.97
N ALA A 96 37.84 63.20 22.27
CA ALA A 96 37.23 64.01 23.32
C ALA A 96 37.40 65.51 23.05
N ARG A 97 36.30 66.26 23.10
CA ARG A 97 36.28 67.73 23.03
C ARG A 97 37.10 68.33 24.19
N THR A 98 38.20 68.99 23.87
CA THR A 98 38.69 70.16 24.64
C THR A 98 39.13 71.29 23.70
N ASN A 99 38.59 72.47 24.01
CA ASN A 99 38.73 73.80 23.41
C ASN A 99 39.96 74.14 22.56
N GLY A 100 39.71 74.79 21.42
CA GLY A 100 40.69 75.56 20.66
C GLY A 100 40.14 76.01 19.31
N SER A 101 40.17 77.31 19.06
CA SER A 101 39.67 78.07 17.91
C SER A 101 39.97 77.51 16.51
N ALA A 102 39.01 77.70 15.60
CA ALA A 102 39.06 77.36 14.17
C ALA A 102 40.26 78.00 13.43
N PRO A 103 40.66 77.43 12.27
CA PRO A 103 40.08 77.94 11.03
C PRO A 103 39.58 76.87 10.04
N THR A 104 38.57 77.31 9.28
CA THR A 104 37.97 76.81 8.02
C THR A 104 38.64 75.65 7.26
N ALA A 105 37.92 74.53 7.16
CA ALA A 105 38.09 73.51 6.11
C ALA A 105 37.41 73.93 4.80
N PRO A 106 37.97 73.61 3.61
CA PRO A 106 37.44 74.07 2.32
C PRO A 106 36.11 73.37 2.00
N ALA A 107 35.13 74.14 1.52
CA ALA A 107 33.75 73.71 1.25
C ALA A 107 33.64 72.44 0.37
N LEU A 108 34.61 72.18 -0.50
CA LEU A 108 34.62 71.05 -1.44
C LEU A 108 34.68 69.66 -0.79
N ALA A 109 35.33 69.51 0.37
CA ALA A 109 35.42 68.22 1.06
C ALA A 109 34.12 67.85 1.81
N ARG A 110 33.35 68.85 2.23
CA ARG A 110 32.02 68.65 2.82
C ARG A 110 31.00 68.25 1.76
N ASP A 111 31.05 68.87 0.58
CA ASP A 111 30.18 68.51 -0.56
C ASP A 111 30.44 67.07 -1.06
N ALA A 112 31.71 66.65 -1.12
CA ALA A 112 32.07 65.28 -1.51
C ALA A 112 31.58 64.23 -0.50
N LEU A 113 31.56 64.56 0.79
CA LEU A 113 31.01 63.68 1.83
C LEU A 113 29.48 63.65 1.79
N HIS A 114 28.84 64.79 1.53
CA HIS A 114 27.38 64.88 1.44
C HIS A 114 26.83 64.08 0.25
N THR A 115 27.45 64.25 -0.92
CA THR A 115 27.09 63.49 -2.14
C THR A 115 27.27 61.98 -1.97
N LYS A 116 28.29 61.54 -1.23
CA LYS A 116 28.47 60.11 -0.88
C LYS A 116 27.38 59.60 0.06
N MET A 117 26.93 60.42 0.99
CA MET A 117 25.89 60.10 1.95
C MET A 117 24.53 59.94 1.26
N GLU A 118 24.19 60.86 0.35
CA GLU A 118 22.99 60.78 -0.49
C GLU A 118 22.98 59.52 -1.38
N GLN A 119 24.12 59.18 -1.99
CA GLN A 119 24.27 57.95 -2.79
C GLN A 119 24.02 56.68 -1.97
N LEU A 120 24.51 56.65 -0.73
CA LEU A 120 24.31 55.53 0.20
C LEU A 120 22.86 55.43 0.66
N GLU A 121 22.19 56.56 0.89
CA GLU A 121 20.76 56.61 1.23
C GLU A 121 19.90 56.09 0.08
N GLU A 122 20.14 56.53 -1.15
CA GLU A 122 19.42 56.02 -2.33
C GLU A 122 19.64 54.51 -2.52
N GLN A 123 20.88 54.04 -2.36
CA GLN A 123 21.20 52.62 -2.49
C GLN A 123 20.51 51.80 -1.38
N LEU A 124 20.48 52.30 -0.14
CA LEU A 124 19.81 51.66 0.97
C LEU A 124 18.29 51.59 0.76
N LEU A 125 17.67 52.69 0.30
CA LEU A 125 16.24 52.74 0.00
C LEU A 125 15.86 51.75 -1.11
N SER A 126 16.67 51.65 -2.17
CA SER A 126 16.45 50.67 -3.24
C SER A 126 16.51 49.21 -2.73
N LYS A 127 17.44 48.93 -1.81
CA LYS A 127 17.61 47.60 -1.21
C LYS A 127 16.45 47.26 -0.27
N ILE A 128 15.96 48.23 0.49
CA ILE A 128 14.79 48.04 1.37
C ILE A 128 13.54 47.72 0.55
N LEU A 129 13.32 48.43 -0.55
CA LEU A 129 12.16 48.20 -1.43
C LEU A 129 12.21 46.81 -2.11
N THR A 130 13.38 46.38 -2.56
CA THR A 130 13.56 45.05 -3.15
C THR A 130 13.33 43.94 -2.13
N LEU A 131 13.90 44.06 -0.93
CA LEU A 131 13.69 43.10 0.16
C LEU A 131 12.22 43.05 0.63
N GLN A 132 11.52 44.19 0.67
CA GLN A 132 10.09 44.20 0.97
C GLN A 132 9.28 43.45 -0.09
N LYS A 133 9.62 43.62 -1.37
CA LYS A 133 8.96 42.92 -2.48
C LYS A 133 9.20 41.41 -2.44
N GLU A 134 10.44 40.98 -2.18
CA GLU A 134 10.80 39.56 -2.03
C GLU A 134 10.09 38.93 -0.83
N ARG A 135 10.00 39.65 0.29
CA ARG A 135 9.26 39.19 1.48
C ARG A 135 7.76 39.01 1.20
N GLN A 136 7.15 39.92 0.45
CA GLN A 136 5.74 39.79 0.05
C GLN A 136 5.51 38.61 -0.89
N ALA A 137 6.42 38.39 -1.86
CA ALA A 137 6.36 37.25 -2.75
C ALA A 137 6.50 35.91 -1.99
N ALA A 138 7.49 35.80 -1.10
CA ALA A 138 7.69 34.62 -0.27
C ALA A 138 6.52 34.34 0.69
N SER A 139 5.87 35.38 1.22
CA SER A 139 4.67 35.24 2.05
C SER A 139 3.49 34.68 1.26
N THR A 140 3.36 35.07 -0.01
CA THR A 140 2.27 34.62 -0.88
C THR A 140 2.47 33.16 -1.27
N ASP A 141 3.70 32.80 -1.64
CA ASP A 141 4.08 31.43 -1.99
C ASP A 141 3.88 30.45 -0.81
N ARG A 142 4.28 30.86 0.39
CA ARG A 142 4.03 30.09 1.62
C ARG A 142 2.54 29.90 1.91
N SER A 143 1.72 30.92 1.66
CA SER A 143 0.26 30.84 1.85
C SER A 143 -0.37 29.88 0.84
N GLN A 144 0.10 29.91 -0.40
CA GLN A 144 -0.34 29.01 -1.47
C GLN A 144 0.04 27.56 -1.18
N GLN A 145 1.28 27.33 -0.73
CA GLN A 145 1.75 26.00 -0.34
C GLN A 145 0.93 25.44 0.83
N GLN A 146 0.62 26.27 1.82
CA GLN A 146 -0.18 25.86 2.98
C GLN A 146 -1.62 25.50 2.57
N HIS A 147 -2.21 26.26 1.65
CA HIS A 147 -3.54 25.95 1.10
C HIS A 147 -3.55 24.63 0.32
N ASN A 148 -2.51 24.34 -0.47
CA ASN A 148 -2.39 23.08 -1.21
C ASN A 148 -2.28 21.87 -0.26
N ILE A 149 -1.47 21.98 0.80
CA ILE A 149 -1.33 20.93 1.82
C ILE A 149 -2.66 20.66 2.52
N GLU A 150 -3.41 21.70 2.88
CA GLU A 150 -4.70 21.56 3.54
C GLU A 150 -5.75 20.92 2.62
N LYS A 151 -5.71 21.23 1.32
CA LYS A 151 -6.55 20.58 0.31
C LYS A 151 -6.25 19.09 0.17
N GLU A 152 -4.98 18.71 0.12
CA GLU A 152 -4.59 17.30 0.08
C GLU A 152 -4.96 16.55 1.36
N LEU A 153 -4.77 17.18 2.52
CA LEU A 153 -5.13 16.59 3.81
C LEU A 153 -6.63 16.32 3.90
N ASN A 154 -7.47 17.27 3.46
CA ASN A 154 -8.91 17.08 3.40
C ASN A 154 -9.32 15.98 2.42
N SER A 155 -8.64 15.87 1.28
CA SER A 155 -8.88 14.79 0.32
C SER A 155 -8.53 13.42 0.91
N LEU A 156 -7.40 13.32 1.63
CA LEU A 156 -6.99 12.09 2.29
C LEU A 156 -7.93 11.73 3.45
N GLN A 157 -8.33 12.71 4.26
CA GLN A 157 -9.26 12.51 5.36
C GLN A 157 -10.60 11.96 4.85
N ASN A 158 -11.13 12.52 3.75
CA ASN A 158 -12.37 12.02 3.13
C ASN A 158 -12.23 10.57 2.66
N ARG A 159 -11.11 10.23 2.03
CA ARG A 159 -10.84 8.84 1.59
C ARG A 159 -10.71 7.87 2.77
N VAL A 160 -10.09 8.31 3.87
CA VAL A 160 -9.99 7.50 5.10
C VAL A 160 -11.38 7.31 5.71
N THR A 161 -12.19 8.36 5.81
CA THR A 161 -13.55 8.23 6.34
C THR A 161 -14.46 7.36 5.46
N GLU A 162 -14.29 7.36 4.14
CA GLU A 162 -14.98 6.44 3.23
C GLU A 162 -14.55 4.98 3.46
N LEU A 163 -13.27 4.73 3.77
CA LEU A 163 -12.75 3.40 4.10
C LEU A 163 -13.17 2.94 5.50
N GLU A 164 -13.28 3.86 6.47
CA GLU A 164 -13.67 3.57 7.85
C GLU A 164 -15.19 3.41 8.03
N HIS A 165 -16.01 4.08 7.21
CA HIS A 165 -17.49 4.02 7.25
C HIS A 165 -18.10 3.16 6.14
N GLY A 166 -17.28 2.46 5.34
CA GLY A 166 -17.76 1.39 4.48
C GLY A 166 -18.50 0.32 5.32
N PRO A 167 -19.59 -0.30 4.82
CA PRO A 167 -20.36 -1.25 5.60
C PRO A 167 -19.45 -2.38 6.11
N LEU A 168 -19.60 -2.77 7.39
CA LEU A 168 -18.92 -3.90 8.04
C LEU A 168 -19.28 -5.29 7.45
N GLY A 169 -19.77 -5.32 6.22
CA GLY A 169 -19.93 -6.50 5.37
C GLY A 169 -19.53 -6.09 3.96
N TYR A 170 -18.28 -6.35 3.58
CA TYR A 170 -17.89 -6.32 2.18
C TYR A 170 -18.62 -7.48 1.49
N SER A 171 -19.70 -7.19 0.79
CA SER A 171 -20.21 -8.03 -0.29
C SER A 171 -19.44 -7.61 -1.54
N PRO A 172 -18.46 -8.40 -2.02
CA PRO A 172 -17.81 -8.09 -3.29
C PRO A 172 -18.88 -7.92 -4.37
N PRO A 173 -18.77 -6.90 -5.24
CA PRO A 173 -19.71 -6.70 -6.34
C PRO A 173 -19.85 -7.93 -7.28
N ASP A 174 -18.91 -8.90 -7.17
CA ASP A 174 -18.83 -10.12 -7.96
C ASP A 174 -19.01 -11.41 -7.13
N ALA A 175 -19.68 -11.33 -5.98
CA ALA A 175 -19.95 -12.51 -5.16
C ALA A 175 -21.10 -13.33 -5.78
N PHE A 176 -20.78 -14.27 -6.67
CA PHE A 176 -21.74 -15.17 -7.30
C PHE A 176 -21.36 -16.65 -7.10
N LYS A 177 -22.36 -17.52 -7.20
CA LYS A 177 -22.22 -18.97 -7.29
C LYS A 177 -22.72 -19.49 -8.62
N VAL A 178 -22.10 -20.56 -9.08
CA VAL A 178 -22.57 -21.40 -10.20
C VAL A 178 -23.34 -22.58 -9.62
N THR A 179 -24.53 -22.85 -10.16
CA THR A 179 -25.37 -23.98 -9.76
C THR A 179 -25.48 -24.99 -10.90
N ILE A 180 -25.19 -26.25 -10.59
CA ILE A 180 -25.39 -27.41 -11.47
C ILE A 180 -26.39 -28.34 -10.77
N PRO A 181 -27.69 -28.25 -11.12
CA PRO A 181 -28.76 -28.82 -10.31
C PRO A 181 -28.96 -30.33 -10.52
N VAL A 182 -28.51 -30.87 -11.65
CA VAL A 182 -28.76 -32.25 -12.04
C VAL A 182 -27.52 -32.90 -12.64
N GLN A 183 -27.42 -34.21 -12.48
CA GLN A 183 -26.35 -35.01 -13.06
C GLN A 183 -26.61 -35.19 -14.56
N ASN A 184 -25.81 -34.55 -15.41
CA ASN A 184 -25.85 -34.69 -16.86
C ASN A 184 -24.47 -34.40 -17.47
N ASN A 185 -24.34 -34.54 -18.79
CA ASN A 185 -23.07 -34.34 -19.51
C ASN A 185 -23.05 -33.05 -20.35
N TYR A 186 -23.85 -32.04 -20.01
CA TYR A 186 -23.94 -30.81 -20.81
C TYR A 186 -24.06 -29.52 -19.98
N MET A 187 -24.39 -29.58 -18.68
CA MET A 187 -24.36 -28.44 -17.77
C MET A 187 -22.97 -28.28 -17.18
N TYR A 188 -22.34 -27.14 -17.42
CA TYR A 188 -21.02 -26.83 -16.88
C TYR A 188 -20.77 -25.32 -16.88
N ALA A 189 -19.72 -24.90 -16.18
CA ALA A 189 -19.13 -23.58 -16.38
C ALA A 189 -17.72 -23.70 -16.95
N ARG A 190 -17.28 -22.70 -17.70
CA ARG A 190 -15.97 -22.62 -18.33
C ARG A 190 -15.27 -21.34 -17.91
N MET A 191 -14.00 -21.43 -17.56
CA MET A 191 -13.17 -20.23 -17.38
C MET A 191 -12.67 -19.74 -18.74
N LYS A 192 -12.83 -18.45 -19.03
CA LYS A 192 -12.29 -17.82 -20.25
C LYS A 192 -10.77 -17.82 -20.27
N LYS A 193 -10.15 -17.61 -19.11
CA LYS A 193 -8.69 -17.61 -18.96
C LYS A 193 -8.18 -19.04 -18.78
N SER A 194 -7.08 -19.35 -19.46
CA SER A 194 -6.35 -20.61 -19.33
C SER A 194 -5.18 -20.48 -18.33
N LEU A 195 -4.61 -21.61 -17.91
CA LEU A 195 -3.41 -21.65 -17.08
C LEU A 195 -2.14 -21.41 -17.92
N PRO A 196 -1.16 -20.68 -17.38
CA PRO A 196 0.22 -20.68 -17.89
C PRO A 196 0.91 -22.00 -17.51
N GLU A 197 2.20 -22.13 -17.83
CA GLU A 197 2.98 -23.26 -17.35
C GLU A 197 3.20 -23.10 -15.84
N LEU A 198 2.86 -24.11 -15.05
CA LEU A 198 2.94 -24.05 -13.59
C LEU A 198 3.86 -25.15 -13.04
N TYR A 199 4.77 -24.76 -12.15
CA TYR A 199 5.65 -25.65 -11.40
C TYR A 199 5.15 -25.93 -9.97
N ALA A 200 4.17 -25.15 -9.53
CA ALA A 200 3.41 -25.33 -8.32
C ALA A 200 2.06 -24.63 -8.51
N PHE A 201 1.07 -25.03 -7.74
CA PHE A 201 -0.19 -24.30 -7.69
C PHE A 201 -0.88 -24.46 -6.34
N THR A 202 -1.83 -23.56 -6.10
CA THR A 202 -2.93 -23.76 -5.16
C THR A 202 -4.23 -23.49 -5.89
N ILE A 203 -5.23 -24.35 -5.73
CA ILE A 203 -6.58 -24.15 -6.25
C ILE A 203 -7.52 -24.19 -5.06
N CYS A 204 -8.29 -23.12 -4.87
CA CYS A 204 -9.29 -23.01 -3.81
C CYS A 204 -10.66 -22.75 -4.40
N MET A 205 -11.70 -23.25 -3.75
CA MET A 205 -13.10 -22.94 -4.05
C MET A 205 -13.99 -23.18 -2.85
N TRP A 206 -15.13 -22.50 -2.82
CA TRP A 206 -16.27 -22.92 -2.03
C TRP A 206 -17.12 -23.88 -2.84
N LEU A 207 -17.54 -24.98 -2.23
CA LEU A 207 -18.45 -25.92 -2.87
C LEU A 207 -19.47 -26.47 -1.87
N LYS A 208 -20.65 -26.77 -2.38
CA LYS A 208 -21.73 -27.45 -1.67
C LYS A 208 -22.29 -28.55 -2.54
N SER A 209 -22.09 -29.80 -2.13
CA SER A 209 -22.63 -30.95 -2.85
C SER A 209 -24.11 -31.15 -2.57
N LYS A 210 -24.87 -31.47 -3.62
CA LYS A 210 -26.26 -31.93 -3.56
C LYS A 210 -26.41 -33.38 -4.01
N ALA A 211 -25.30 -34.05 -4.34
CA ALA A 211 -25.29 -35.42 -4.80
C ALA A 211 -25.63 -36.42 -3.68
N LEU A 212 -26.16 -37.59 -4.06
CA LEU A 212 -26.56 -38.65 -3.13
C LEU A 212 -25.45 -39.67 -2.83
N ALA A 213 -24.44 -39.81 -3.69
CA ALA A 213 -23.40 -40.85 -3.57
C ALA A 213 -21.99 -40.27 -3.56
N GLY A 214 -21.54 -39.73 -4.69
CA GLY A 214 -20.26 -39.01 -4.84
C GLY A 214 -20.52 -37.59 -5.34
N ILE A 215 -19.65 -36.64 -4.99
CA ILE A 215 -19.84 -35.25 -5.40
C ILE A 215 -19.69 -35.04 -6.91
N GLY A 216 -19.03 -35.94 -7.64
CA GLY A 216 -18.71 -35.80 -9.06
C GLY A 216 -17.40 -35.03 -9.28
N THR A 217 -17.34 -34.20 -10.32
CA THR A 217 -16.12 -33.48 -10.73
C THR A 217 -16.26 -31.97 -10.52
N PRO A 218 -15.90 -31.41 -9.35
CA PRO A 218 -15.96 -29.96 -9.13
C PRO A 218 -15.24 -29.16 -10.22
N PHE A 219 -14.05 -29.60 -10.64
CA PHE A 219 -13.32 -29.00 -11.75
C PHE A 219 -12.40 -30.00 -12.47
N SER A 220 -12.14 -29.70 -13.74
CA SER A 220 -11.14 -30.36 -14.56
C SER A 220 -10.39 -29.34 -15.42
N TYR A 221 -9.12 -29.63 -15.70
CA TYR A 221 -8.27 -28.91 -16.62
C TYR A 221 -7.66 -29.91 -17.61
N SER A 222 -7.85 -29.63 -18.89
CA SER A 222 -7.43 -30.49 -20.00
C SER A 222 -6.58 -29.69 -20.98
N VAL A 223 -5.54 -30.32 -21.52
CA VAL A 223 -4.70 -29.80 -22.61
C VAL A 223 -4.77 -30.76 -23.81
N PRO A 224 -4.43 -30.32 -25.04
CA PRO A 224 -4.58 -31.17 -26.23
C PRO A 224 -3.91 -32.55 -26.16
N SER A 225 -2.85 -32.69 -25.35
CA SER A 225 -2.09 -33.94 -25.19
C SER A 225 -2.48 -34.77 -23.97
N GLN A 226 -3.25 -34.21 -23.04
CA GLN A 226 -3.59 -34.83 -21.76
C GLN A 226 -4.94 -34.30 -21.26
N ALA A 227 -5.94 -35.18 -21.27
CA ALA A 227 -7.29 -34.94 -20.77
C ALA A 227 -7.28 -34.62 -19.27
N ASN A 228 -6.52 -35.40 -18.51
CA ASN A 228 -6.45 -35.35 -17.05
C ASN A 228 -5.21 -34.58 -16.57
N GLU A 229 -5.04 -33.36 -17.07
CA GLU A 229 -3.89 -32.53 -16.71
C GLU A 229 -3.98 -32.11 -15.24
N ILE A 230 -5.16 -31.62 -14.81
CA ILE A 230 -5.53 -31.47 -13.39
C ILE A 230 -7.01 -31.81 -13.23
N VAL A 231 -7.38 -32.76 -12.37
CA VAL A 231 -8.80 -33.09 -12.11
C VAL A 231 -9.03 -33.28 -10.62
N LEU A 232 -10.13 -32.73 -10.10
CA LEU A 232 -10.64 -33.08 -8.78
C LEU A 232 -11.94 -33.86 -8.97
N LEU A 233 -11.97 -35.12 -8.54
CA LEU A 233 -13.04 -36.06 -8.83
C LEU A 233 -13.39 -36.89 -7.60
N GLU A 234 -14.67 -37.06 -7.31
CA GLU A 234 -15.15 -38.14 -6.44
C GLU A 234 -16.21 -38.94 -7.21
N TRP A 235 -15.86 -40.17 -7.58
CA TRP A 235 -16.71 -41.02 -8.40
C TRP A 235 -16.95 -42.39 -7.77
N GLY A 236 -18.20 -42.85 -7.82
CA GLY A 236 -18.62 -44.12 -7.24
C GLY A 236 -18.40 -44.16 -5.72
N SER A 237 -17.67 -45.19 -5.27
CA SER A 237 -17.30 -45.42 -3.86
C SER A 237 -15.87 -44.99 -3.54
N ASN A 238 -15.16 -44.38 -4.50
CA ASN A 238 -13.80 -43.91 -4.27
C ASN A 238 -13.82 -42.64 -3.40
N PRO A 239 -12.78 -42.40 -2.59
CA PRO A 239 -12.61 -41.11 -1.94
C PRO A 239 -12.41 -40.01 -2.98
N LEU A 240 -12.45 -38.76 -2.54
CA LEU A 240 -12.08 -37.62 -3.39
C LEU A 240 -10.64 -37.79 -3.87
N GLU A 241 -10.41 -37.64 -5.17
CA GLU A 241 -9.13 -37.85 -5.83
C GLU A 241 -8.67 -36.56 -6.52
N LEU A 242 -7.39 -36.25 -6.36
CA LEU A 242 -6.68 -35.26 -7.17
C LEU A 242 -5.86 -36.00 -8.22
N LEU A 243 -6.16 -35.74 -9.48
CA LEU A 243 -5.41 -36.25 -10.61
C LEU A 243 -4.51 -35.15 -11.16
N ILE A 244 -3.24 -35.48 -11.41
CA ILE A 244 -2.29 -34.63 -12.14
C ILE A 244 -1.58 -35.49 -13.16
N ASN A 245 -1.74 -35.19 -14.44
CA ASN A 245 -1.16 -35.96 -15.56
C ASN A 245 -1.43 -37.48 -15.41
N ASP A 246 -2.70 -37.85 -15.22
CA ASP A 246 -3.20 -39.21 -14.94
C ASP A 246 -2.66 -39.90 -13.67
N LYS A 247 -1.86 -39.22 -12.84
CA LYS A 247 -1.43 -39.73 -11.54
C LYS A 247 -2.44 -39.33 -10.49
N VAL A 248 -2.76 -40.25 -9.59
CA VAL A 248 -3.84 -40.09 -8.62
C VAL A 248 -3.28 -39.92 -7.21
N ALA A 249 -3.83 -38.98 -6.45
CA ALA A 249 -3.70 -38.90 -5.00
C ALA A 249 -5.09 -38.88 -4.35
N GLN A 250 -5.29 -39.73 -3.35
CA GLN A 250 -6.53 -39.77 -2.58
C GLN A 250 -6.50 -38.71 -1.47
N LEU A 251 -7.56 -37.90 -1.42
CA LEU A 251 -7.70 -36.79 -0.51
C LEU A 251 -8.66 -37.18 0.63
N PRO A 252 -8.26 -37.07 1.91
CA PRO A 252 -9.10 -37.39 3.05
C PRO A 252 -10.05 -36.23 3.39
N LEU A 253 -10.86 -35.78 2.41
CA LEU A 253 -11.87 -34.73 2.60
C LEU A 253 -13.27 -35.33 2.69
N SER A 254 -14.15 -34.71 3.49
CA SER A 254 -15.54 -35.15 3.65
C SER A 254 -16.49 -34.02 3.30
N LEU A 255 -17.15 -34.12 2.15
CA LEU A 255 -17.93 -33.04 1.52
C LEU A 255 -19.40 -33.43 1.25
N LYS A 256 -19.89 -34.51 1.88
CA LYS A 256 -21.20 -35.14 1.62
C LYS A 256 -22.32 -34.71 2.58
N ASP A 257 -22.05 -33.78 3.48
CA ASP A 257 -22.99 -33.33 4.51
C ASP A 257 -24.00 -32.27 4.01
N LYS A 258 -23.91 -31.89 2.72
CA LYS A 258 -24.74 -30.86 2.08
C LYS A 258 -24.53 -29.46 2.67
N ALA A 259 -23.42 -29.23 3.36
CA ALA A 259 -22.98 -27.92 3.80
C ALA A 259 -22.06 -27.27 2.76
N TRP A 260 -21.80 -25.97 2.96
CA TRP A 260 -20.75 -25.27 2.22
C TRP A 260 -19.40 -25.59 2.87
N HIS A 261 -18.44 -25.99 2.05
CA HIS A 261 -17.06 -26.16 2.48
C HIS A 261 -16.12 -25.33 1.63
N HIS A 262 -15.08 -24.79 2.27
CA HIS A 262 -13.95 -24.21 1.57
C HIS A 262 -12.89 -25.29 1.35
N VAL A 263 -12.62 -25.64 0.10
CA VAL A 263 -11.66 -26.67 -0.27
C VAL A 263 -10.48 -26.04 -0.99
N CYS A 264 -9.27 -26.36 -0.54
CA CYS A 264 -8.05 -26.02 -1.26
C CYS A 264 -7.19 -27.26 -1.50
N VAL A 265 -6.61 -27.37 -2.70
CA VAL A 265 -5.55 -28.32 -3.02
C VAL A 265 -4.31 -27.55 -3.46
N ALA A 266 -3.17 -27.88 -2.86
CA ALA A 266 -1.88 -27.30 -3.20
C ALA A 266 -0.95 -28.41 -3.68
N TRP A 267 -0.15 -28.15 -4.72
CA TRP A 267 0.79 -29.12 -5.27
C TRP A 267 2.04 -28.45 -5.83
N THR A 268 3.16 -29.17 -5.86
CA THR A 268 4.41 -28.74 -6.49
C THR A 268 5.13 -29.87 -7.22
N THR A 269 5.79 -29.52 -8.32
CA THR A 269 6.67 -30.40 -9.11
C THR A 269 7.77 -31.03 -8.30
N ARG A 270 8.31 -30.32 -7.30
CA ARG A 270 9.39 -30.83 -6.44
C ARG A 270 8.84 -31.95 -5.58
N ASP A 271 9.33 -33.17 -5.82
CA ASP A 271 8.90 -34.42 -5.19
C ASP A 271 7.41 -34.75 -5.40
N GLY A 272 6.66 -33.98 -6.17
CA GLY A 272 5.21 -34.19 -6.34
C GLY A 272 4.45 -34.00 -5.04
N LYS A 273 4.89 -33.07 -4.17
CA LYS A 273 4.24 -32.83 -2.88
C LYS A 273 2.86 -32.23 -3.09
N TRP A 274 1.88 -32.70 -2.35
CA TRP A 274 0.53 -32.17 -2.33
C TRP A 274 0.01 -31.99 -0.92
N SER A 275 -0.96 -31.10 -0.75
CA SER A 275 -1.67 -30.88 0.50
C SER A 275 -3.13 -30.52 0.20
N ALA A 276 -4.04 -31.05 1.00
CA ALA A 276 -5.47 -30.83 0.87
C ALA A 276 -6.01 -30.22 2.16
N TYR A 277 -6.83 -29.18 2.00
CA TYR A 277 -7.40 -28.40 3.08
C TYR A 277 -8.91 -28.38 2.95
N GLN A 278 -9.59 -28.47 4.08
CA GLN A 278 -11.03 -28.31 4.21
C GLN A 278 -11.30 -27.33 5.35
N ASP A 279 -12.07 -26.29 5.05
CA ASP A 279 -12.49 -25.25 5.98
C ASP A 279 -11.30 -24.57 6.68
N GLY A 280 -10.21 -24.39 5.92
CA GLY A 280 -8.98 -23.75 6.40
C GLY A 280 -8.00 -24.68 7.11
N GLU A 281 -8.42 -25.90 7.45
CA GLU A 281 -7.57 -26.89 8.12
C GLU A 281 -6.96 -27.89 7.13
N GLN A 282 -5.67 -28.19 7.30
CA GLN A 282 -5.02 -29.24 6.52
C GLN A 282 -5.55 -30.62 6.95
N ARG A 283 -6.15 -31.35 6.02
CA ARG A 283 -6.69 -32.70 6.26
C ARG A 283 -5.79 -33.81 5.73
N GLY A 284 -5.01 -33.52 4.69
CA GLY A 284 -4.12 -34.49 4.06
C GLY A 284 -2.91 -33.85 3.41
N ALA A 285 -1.85 -34.66 3.27
CA ALA A 285 -0.69 -34.35 2.46
C ALA A 285 0.00 -35.63 2.03
N GLY A 286 0.79 -35.52 0.97
CA GLY A 286 1.59 -36.62 0.46
C GLY A 286 2.62 -36.13 -0.54
N GLU A 287 3.32 -37.08 -1.15
CA GLU A 287 4.38 -36.86 -2.12
C GLU A 287 4.21 -37.85 -3.29
N ASN A 288 5.08 -37.78 -4.29
CA ASN A 288 5.08 -38.63 -5.50
C ASN A 288 3.87 -38.49 -6.43
N LEU A 289 3.08 -37.42 -6.29
CA LEU A 289 2.03 -37.10 -7.26
C LEU A 289 2.64 -36.36 -8.45
N ALA A 290 2.79 -37.04 -9.59
CA ALA A 290 3.30 -36.45 -10.83
C ALA A 290 4.61 -35.65 -10.64
N SER A 291 5.56 -36.17 -9.85
CA SER A 291 6.82 -35.49 -9.59
C SER A 291 7.54 -35.12 -10.89
N TRP A 292 8.15 -33.92 -10.92
CA TRP A 292 8.90 -33.37 -12.05
C TRP A 292 8.10 -33.06 -13.33
N HIS A 293 6.77 -33.18 -13.30
CA HIS A 293 5.89 -32.84 -14.42
C HIS A 293 5.48 -31.37 -14.37
N SER A 294 5.82 -30.50 -15.33
CA SER A 294 5.24 -29.14 -15.34
C SER A 294 3.80 -29.17 -15.84
N ILE A 295 2.90 -28.44 -15.18
CA ILE A 295 1.52 -28.29 -15.68
C ILE A 295 1.57 -27.56 -17.01
N ARG A 296 1.05 -28.21 -18.03
CA ARG A 296 1.10 -27.70 -19.40
C ARG A 296 0.18 -26.47 -19.54
N PRO A 297 0.60 -25.43 -20.27
CA PRO A 297 -0.20 -24.22 -20.45
C PRO A 297 -1.31 -24.42 -21.48
N GLN A 298 -2.17 -23.40 -21.60
CA GLN A 298 -3.10 -23.20 -22.74
C GLN A 298 -4.21 -24.27 -22.90
N GLY A 299 -4.50 -25.02 -21.85
CA GLY A 299 -5.67 -25.90 -21.75
C GLY A 299 -7.01 -25.19 -21.51
N ILE A 300 -8.05 -25.97 -21.17
CA ILE A 300 -9.39 -25.49 -20.85
C ILE A 300 -9.77 -25.93 -19.43
N ILE A 301 -10.21 -24.96 -18.63
CA ILE A 301 -10.75 -25.21 -17.29
C ILE A 301 -12.28 -25.32 -17.40
N ILE A 302 -12.81 -26.46 -16.97
CA ILE A 302 -14.24 -26.74 -16.87
C ILE A 302 -14.59 -26.97 -15.41
N LEU A 303 -15.71 -26.36 -14.98
CA LEU A 303 -16.30 -26.56 -13.67
C LEU A 303 -17.53 -27.44 -13.82
N GLY A 304 -17.53 -28.52 -13.06
CA GLY A 304 -18.65 -29.44 -12.94
C GLY A 304 -18.64 -30.67 -13.85
N GLN A 305 -17.65 -30.82 -14.72
CA GLN A 305 -17.52 -31.96 -15.64
C GLN A 305 -16.08 -32.45 -15.72
N GLU A 306 -15.93 -33.75 -15.89
CA GLU A 306 -14.68 -34.44 -16.26
C GLU A 306 -14.49 -34.34 -17.79
N GLN A 307 -13.25 -34.16 -18.25
CA GLN A 307 -12.90 -33.91 -19.66
C GLN A 307 -12.16 -35.10 -20.29
N ASP A 308 -12.84 -36.01 -21.00
CA ASP A 308 -12.18 -37.04 -21.83
C ASP A 308 -11.44 -36.46 -23.06
N THR A 309 -11.78 -35.24 -23.46
CA THR A 309 -11.15 -34.48 -24.55
C THR A 309 -11.12 -33.01 -24.21
N LEU A 310 -10.26 -32.24 -24.91
CA LEU A 310 -10.13 -30.80 -24.70
C LEU A 310 -11.48 -30.08 -24.79
N GLY A 311 -12.04 -29.67 -23.65
CA GLY A 311 -13.30 -28.95 -23.54
C GLY A 311 -14.57 -29.77 -23.82
N GLY A 312 -14.53 -31.11 -23.80
CA GLY A 312 -15.70 -31.90 -24.16
C GLY A 312 -15.62 -33.39 -23.86
N ARG A 313 -16.59 -34.14 -24.41
CA ARG A 313 -16.79 -35.59 -24.20
C ARG A 313 -17.00 -35.92 -22.72
N PHE A 314 -17.96 -35.22 -22.11
CA PHE A 314 -18.27 -35.40 -20.70
C PHE A 314 -19.08 -36.69 -20.46
N ASP A 315 -18.80 -37.37 -19.34
CA ASP A 315 -19.63 -38.44 -18.82
C ASP A 315 -20.55 -37.92 -17.71
N ALA A 316 -21.86 -38.10 -17.88
CA ALA A 316 -22.86 -37.73 -16.89
C ALA A 316 -22.60 -38.42 -15.54
N THR A 317 -22.07 -39.65 -15.52
CA THR A 317 -21.84 -40.37 -14.25
C THR A 317 -20.78 -39.73 -13.37
N GLN A 318 -19.92 -38.88 -13.95
CA GLN A 318 -18.84 -38.17 -13.27
C GLN A 318 -19.17 -36.69 -13.03
N ALA A 319 -20.30 -36.20 -13.52
CA ALA A 319 -20.70 -34.79 -13.39
C ALA A 319 -20.93 -34.38 -11.93
N PHE A 320 -20.51 -33.16 -11.59
CA PHE A 320 -20.78 -32.55 -10.30
C PHE A 320 -22.25 -32.15 -10.18
N VAL A 321 -22.82 -32.34 -8.99
CA VAL A 321 -24.18 -31.86 -8.67
C VAL A 321 -24.12 -31.03 -7.41
N GLY A 322 -24.34 -29.72 -7.54
CA GLY A 322 -24.19 -28.82 -6.41
C GLY A 322 -24.02 -27.36 -6.80
N GLU A 323 -23.37 -26.63 -5.90
CA GLU A 323 -23.07 -25.21 -6.03
C GLU A 323 -21.57 -24.98 -5.86
N LEU A 324 -20.99 -24.08 -6.66
CA LEU A 324 -19.57 -23.71 -6.65
C LEU A 324 -19.44 -22.19 -6.60
N ALA A 325 -18.43 -21.68 -5.88
CA ALA A 325 -18.13 -20.26 -5.82
C ALA A 325 -16.66 -20.00 -5.51
N GLN A 326 -16.20 -18.77 -5.79
CA GLN A 326 -14.85 -18.30 -5.45
C GLN A 326 -13.73 -19.24 -5.90
N PHE A 327 -13.83 -19.79 -7.12
CA PHE A 327 -12.76 -20.59 -7.70
C PHE A 327 -11.56 -19.68 -8.01
N GLY A 328 -10.44 -19.94 -7.32
CA GLY A 328 -9.20 -19.18 -7.45
C GLY A 328 -8.01 -20.10 -7.69
N VAL A 329 -7.04 -19.62 -8.48
CA VAL A 329 -5.80 -20.36 -8.77
C VAL A 329 -4.59 -19.46 -8.53
N TRP A 330 -3.61 -20.00 -7.82
CA TRP A 330 -2.29 -19.43 -7.58
C TRP A 330 -1.19 -20.29 -8.20
N ASP A 331 -0.09 -19.68 -8.61
CA ASP A 331 1.09 -20.34 -9.21
C ASP A 331 2.13 -20.83 -8.20
N HIS A 332 1.75 -20.86 -6.92
CA HIS A 332 2.58 -21.29 -5.81
C HIS A 332 1.73 -21.98 -4.74
N MET A 333 2.39 -22.68 -3.82
CA MET A 333 1.73 -23.24 -2.64
C MET A 333 1.49 -22.13 -1.63
N LEU A 334 0.22 -21.85 -1.33
CA LEU A 334 -0.17 -20.90 -0.28
C LEU A 334 0.24 -21.42 1.09
N ALA A 335 0.57 -20.49 2.00
CA ALA A 335 0.81 -20.83 3.39
C ALA A 335 -0.50 -21.23 4.09
N PRO A 336 -0.46 -22.15 5.09
CA PRO A 336 -1.66 -22.55 5.82
C PRO A 336 -2.44 -21.37 6.43
N ALA A 337 -1.76 -20.32 6.89
CA ALA A 337 -2.40 -19.12 7.43
C ALA A 337 -3.18 -18.33 6.37
N GLU A 338 -2.70 -18.31 5.12
CA GLU A 338 -3.41 -17.66 4.00
C GLU A 338 -4.67 -18.45 3.63
N ILE A 339 -4.57 -19.78 3.59
CA ILE A 339 -5.69 -20.69 3.33
C ILE A 339 -6.75 -20.58 4.43
N LEU A 340 -6.34 -20.52 5.69
CA LEU A 340 -7.24 -20.26 6.82
C LEU A 340 -7.90 -18.88 6.70
N GLY A 341 -7.13 -17.88 6.26
CA GLY A 341 -7.64 -16.53 6.01
C GLY A 341 -8.73 -16.50 4.93
N LEU A 342 -8.56 -17.27 3.85
CA LEU A 342 -9.56 -17.45 2.79
C LEU A 342 -10.81 -18.16 3.31
N ALA A 343 -10.66 -19.26 4.05
CA ALA A 343 -11.77 -20.03 4.61
C ALA A 343 -12.62 -19.23 5.62
N ASN A 344 -11.97 -18.44 6.48
CA ASN A 344 -12.64 -17.61 7.48
C ASN A 344 -13.03 -16.22 6.97
N CYS A 345 -12.76 -15.93 5.69
CA CYS A 345 -13.04 -14.66 5.04
C CYS A 345 -12.39 -13.44 5.73
N THR A 346 -11.22 -13.66 6.29
CA THR A 346 -10.39 -12.60 6.89
C THR A 346 -9.30 -12.12 5.95
N SER A 347 -9.02 -12.90 4.90
CA SER A 347 -8.10 -12.56 3.82
C SER A 347 -8.87 -12.14 2.57
N HIS A 348 -8.35 -11.12 1.88
CA HIS A 348 -8.83 -10.67 0.58
C HIS A 348 -7.92 -11.14 -0.57
N LEU A 349 -7.11 -12.17 -0.32
CA LEU A 349 -6.21 -12.71 -1.34
C LEU A 349 -7.00 -13.25 -2.53
N GLN A 350 -6.71 -12.74 -3.73
CA GLN A 350 -7.27 -13.23 -4.97
C GLN A 350 -6.24 -14.07 -5.72
N GLY A 351 -6.70 -15.04 -6.52
CA GLY A 351 -5.83 -15.86 -7.35
C GLY A 351 -5.03 -15.01 -8.34
N ASN A 352 -3.70 -15.10 -8.32
CA ASN A 352 -2.87 -14.36 -9.27
C ASN A 352 -2.92 -14.96 -10.69
N VAL A 353 -3.30 -16.25 -10.80
CA VAL A 353 -3.48 -16.93 -12.09
C VAL A 353 -4.93 -16.82 -12.55
N ILE A 354 -5.88 -17.27 -11.73
CA ILE A 354 -7.33 -17.23 -12.03
C ILE A 354 -8.03 -16.55 -10.87
N GLN A 355 -8.86 -15.54 -11.20
CA GLN A 355 -9.72 -14.83 -10.26
C GLN A 355 -11.18 -15.20 -10.50
N TRP A 356 -11.98 -15.18 -9.44
CA TRP A 356 -13.42 -15.40 -9.53
C TRP A 356 -14.12 -14.10 -9.95
N ASP A 357 -14.18 -13.89 -11.25
CA ASP A 357 -14.83 -12.74 -11.90
C ASP A 357 -16.01 -13.25 -12.74
N ASP A 358 -17.18 -12.63 -12.56
CA ASP A 358 -18.41 -13.00 -13.29
C ASP A 358 -18.20 -12.92 -14.80
N GLN A 359 -17.44 -11.94 -15.29
CA GLN A 359 -17.17 -11.78 -16.72
C GLN A 359 -16.20 -12.84 -17.26
N ALA A 360 -15.42 -13.48 -16.39
CA ALA A 360 -14.46 -14.52 -16.75
C ALA A 360 -15.06 -15.94 -16.74
N VAL A 361 -16.28 -16.12 -16.21
CA VAL A 361 -16.97 -17.42 -16.12
C VAL A 361 -18.12 -17.48 -17.12
N GLU A 362 -18.13 -18.50 -17.97
CA GLU A 362 -19.23 -18.75 -18.92
C GLU A 362 -20.01 -19.99 -18.49
N VAL A 363 -21.35 -19.91 -18.46
CA VAL A 363 -22.22 -21.04 -18.09
C VAL A 363 -22.89 -21.63 -19.33
N PHE A 364 -23.01 -22.96 -19.36
CA PHE A 364 -23.53 -23.73 -20.49
C PHE A 364 -24.58 -24.75 -20.06
N GLY A 365 -25.42 -25.17 -21.01
CA GLY A 365 -26.35 -26.28 -20.85
C GLY A 365 -27.49 -26.08 -19.84
N GLY A 366 -27.70 -24.86 -19.37
CA GLY A 366 -28.69 -24.55 -18.33
C GLY A 366 -28.12 -24.50 -16.90
N ALA A 367 -26.80 -24.58 -16.72
CA ALA A 367 -26.16 -24.13 -15.49
C ALA A 367 -26.44 -22.63 -15.29
N SER A 368 -26.61 -22.21 -14.03
CA SER A 368 -27.03 -20.84 -13.70
C SER A 368 -26.06 -20.16 -12.76
N LYS A 369 -26.02 -18.82 -12.84
CA LYS A 369 -25.33 -17.96 -11.88
C LYS A 369 -26.35 -17.28 -10.98
N ALA A 370 -26.03 -17.15 -9.70
CA ALA A 370 -26.82 -16.40 -8.72
C ALA A 370 -25.89 -15.68 -7.75
N GLY A 371 -26.35 -14.58 -7.14
CA GLY A 371 -25.62 -13.91 -6.07
C GLY A 371 -25.35 -14.85 -4.90
N PHE A 372 -24.19 -14.71 -4.26
CA PHE A 372 -23.73 -15.58 -3.19
C PHE A 372 -22.75 -14.89 -2.25
N ALA A 373 -23.08 -14.86 -0.96
CA ALA A 373 -22.19 -14.37 0.09
C ALA A 373 -21.58 -15.56 0.86
N ALA A 374 -20.42 -16.04 0.40
CA ALA A 374 -19.76 -17.26 0.92
C ALA A 374 -19.65 -17.31 2.45
N CYS A 375 -19.27 -16.19 3.04
CA CYS A 375 -18.94 -16.08 4.46
C CYS A 375 -20.17 -15.92 5.37
N GLU A 376 -21.29 -15.47 4.80
CA GLU A 376 -22.57 -15.37 5.50
C GLU A 376 -23.35 -16.69 5.42
N GLU A 377 -23.21 -17.43 4.32
CA GLU A 377 -23.82 -18.75 4.17
C GLU A 377 -23.00 -19.87 4.81
N GLY A 378 -21.66 -19.80 4.78
CA GLY A 378 -20.76 -20.77 5.41
C GLY A 378 -20.80 -20.75 6.94
N ARG A 379 -21.05 -19.58 7.57
CA ARG A 379 -21.21 -19.46 9.03
C ARG A 379 -22.56 -19.93 9.58
N LYS A 380 -23.53 -20.23 8.71
CA LYS A 380 -24.89 -20.66 9.09
C LYS A 380 -25.06 -22.18 9.14
N ALA A 381 -24.03 -22.94 8.75
CA ALA A 381 -23.92 -24.37 8.98
C ALA A 381 -23.10 -24.61 10.26
#